data_AF-A0A952X9I9-F1
#
_entry.id   AF-A0A952X9I9-F1
#
_cell.length_a   1.000
_cell.length_b   1.000
_cell.length_c   1.000
_cell.angle_alpha   90.00
_cell.angle_beta   90.00
_cell.angle_gamma   90.00
#
_symmetry.space_group_name_H-M   'P 1'
#
loop_
_entity.id
_entity.type
_entity.pdbx_description
1 polymer ?
#
loop_
_entity_poly.entity_id
_entity_poly.type
_entity_poly.pdbx_seq_one_letter_code
_entity_poly.pdbx_strand_id
1 'polypeptide(L)'
;MKWMGRLIADPALPPAFLGWLILVNSLAVFFFFRHFAARAVLAVWLANLALVAAALGSGMVALSLALCWTPLLAWLVWRNPQFRLASPLGLWLVAVFASNLVGLTAAYAVLLAGHGNGVAMLAGL
;
A
#
# COMPACT_ATOMS: atom_id res chain seq x y z
N MET A 1 17.65 -11.99 -9.11
CA MET A 1 16.59 -12.93 -8.64
C MET A 1 16.58 -13.18 -7.12
N LYS A 2 17.70 -13.10 -6.39
CA LYS A 2 17.75 -13.30 -4.92
C LYS A 2 16.93 -12.30 -4.06
N TRP A 3 16.52 -11.17 -4.64
CA TRP A 3 15.81 -10.10 -3.93
C TRP A 3 14.29 -10.30 -3.88
N MET A 4 13.69 -10.87 -4.94
CA MET A 4 12.28 -11.27 -4.94
C MET A 4 12.03 -12.31 -3.85
N GLY A 5 12.96 -13.26 -3.66
CA GLY A 5 12.86 -14.27 -2.61
C GLY A 5 12.82 -13.69 -1.18
N ARG A 6 13.46 -12.54 -0.92
CA ARG A 6 13.41 -11.88 0.40
C ARG A 6 12.12 -11.09 0.64
N LEU A 7 11.54 -10.49 -0.39
CA LEU A 7 10.21 -9.85 -0.32
C LEU A 7 9.07 -10.87 -0.17
N ILE A 8 9.24 -12.07 -0.72
CA ILE A 8 8.29 -13.20 -0.65
C ILE A 8 8.36 -13.91 0.71
N ALA A 9 9.52 -13.86 1.38
CA ALA A 9 9.76 -14.56 2.64
C ALA A 9 9.36 -13.75 3.89
N ASP A 10 8.89 -12.51 3.74
CA ASP A 10 8.40 -11.70 4.86
C ASP A 10 6.97 -12.17 5.23
N PRO A 11 6.73 -12.73 6.43
CA PRO A 11 5.46 -13.36 6.78
C PRO A 11 4.29 -12.38 6.88
N ALA A 12 4.54 -11.07 6.85
CA ALA A 12 3.50 -10.06 7.02
C ALA A 12 2.47 -10.04 5.89
N LEU A 13 2.86 -10.31 4.64
CA LEU A 13 1.94 -10.34 3.49
C LEU A 13 2.33 -11.46 2.52
N PRO A 14 1.42 -12.41 2.22
CA PRO A 14 1.74 -13.51 1.32
C PRO A 14 1.98 -13.02 -0.12
N PRO A 15 2.85 -13.69 -0.91
CA PRO A 15 3.17 -13.31 -2.29
C PRO A 15 1.94 -13.16 -3.20
N ALA A 16 0.92 -13.99 -2.99
CA ALA A 16 -0.34 -13.91 -3.72
C ALA A 16 -1.07 -12.58 -3.46
N PHE A 17 -1.02 -12.08 -2.22
CA PHE A 17 -1.61 -10.79 -1.87
C PHE A 17 -0.82 -9.62 -2.45
N LEU A 18 0.51 -9.71 -2.50
CA LEU A 18 1.33 -8.73 -3.21
C LEU A 18 0.98 -8.69 -4.71
N GLY A 19 0.81 -9.86 -5.35
CA GLY A 19 0.34 -9.96 -6.72
C GLY A 19 -1.03 -9.32 -6.93
N TRP A 20 -1.95 -9.54 -5.99
CA TRP A 20 -3.27 -8.90 -5.97
C TRP A 20 -3.19 -7.37 -5.86
N LEU A 21 -2.35 -6.84 -4.96
CA LEU A 21 -2.15 -5.39 -4.81
C LEU A 21 -1.60 -4.75 -6.08
N ILE A 22 -0.63 -5.39 -6.73
CA ILE A 22 -0.10 -4.92 -8.02
C ILE A 22 -1.23 -4.88 -9.05
N LEU A 23 -2.02 -5.94 -9.15
CA LEU A 23 -3.11 -6.04 -10.09
C LEU A 23 -4.16 -4.95 -9.85
N VAL A 24 -4.73 -4.85 -8.64
CA VAL A 24 -5.86 -3.96 -8.35
C VAL A 24 -5.50 -2.48 -8.56
N ASN A 25 -4.29 -2.07 -8.16
CA ASN A 25 -3.82 -0.70 -8.35
C ASN A 25 -3.48 -0.40 -9.83
N SER A 26 -2.99 -1.39 -10.58
CA SER A 26 -2.65 -1.21 -12.00
C SER A 26 -3.87 -1.23 -12.93
N LEU A 27 -5.02 -1.76 -12.51
CA LEU A 27 -6.28 -1.67 -13.26
C LEU A 27 -6.69 -0.21 -13.55
N ALA A 28 -6.20 0.76 -12.76
CA ALA A 28 -6.37 2.19 -13.02
C ALA A 28 -5.92 2.59 -14.43
N VAL A 29 -4.81 2.02 -14.91
CA VAL A 29 -4.20 2.33 -16.21
C VAL A 29 -5.11 1.87 -17.36
N PHE A 30 -5.63 0.65 -17.26
CA PHE A 30 -6.34 0.00 -18.36
C PHE A 30 -7.81 0.41 -18.46
N PHE A 31 -8.48 0.57 -17.32
CA PHE A 31 -9.94 0.69 -17.29
C PHE A 31 -10.45 2.08 -16.90
N PHE A 32 -9.67 2.85 -16.14
CA PHE A 32 -10.19 4.05 -15.47
C PHE A 32 -9.35 5.31 -15.63
N PHE A 33 -8.32 5.32 -16.48
CA PHE A 33 -7.33 6.41 -16.59
C PHE A 33 -7.92 7.80 -16.85
N ARG A 34 -9.10 7.88 -17.48
CA ARG A 34 -9.81 9.16 -17.72
C ARG A 34 -10.34 9.81 -16.42
N HIS A 35 -10.46 9.05 -15.33
CA HIS A 35 -10.98 9.54 -14.07
C HIS A 35 -9.86 10.09 -13.17
N PHE A 36 -10.10 11.27 -12.58
CA PHE A 36 -9.14 11.90 -11.67
C PHE A 36 -8.76 10.98 -10.48
N ALA A 37 -9.74 10.28 -9.90
CA ALA A 37 -9.49 9.37 -8.79
C ALA A 37 -8.57 8.19 -9.18
N ALA A 38 -8.75 7.62 -10.37
CA ALA A 38 -7.87 6.56 -10.85
C ALA A 38 -6.43 7.05 -11.09
N ARG A 39 -6.27 8.27 -11.62
CA ARG A 39 -4.95 8.90 -11.78
C ARG A 39 -4.27 9.17 -10.44
N ALA A 40 -5.03 9.59 -9.43
CA ALA A 40 -4.51 9.80 -8.07
C ALA A 40 -4.02 8.47 -7.44
N VAL A 41 -4.83 7.40 -7.52
CA VAL A 41 -4.42 6.05 -7.07
C VAL A 41 -3.16 5.61 -7.79
N LEU A 42 -3.09 5.77 -9.12
CA LEU A 42 -1.92 5.39 -9.92
C LEU A 42 -0.68 6.20 -9.54
N ALA A 43 -0.80 7.52 -9.35
CA ALA A 43 0.31 8.37 -8.98
C ALA A 43 0.90 7.97 -7.61
N VAL A 44 0.04 7.73 -6.62
CA VAL A 44 0.47 7.24 -5.30
C VAL A 44 1.08 5.85 -5.39
N TRP A 45 0.50 4.97 -6.21
CA TRP A 45 1.05 3.64 -6.44
C TRP A 45 2.47 3.69 -7.02
N LEU A 46 2.70 4.51 -8.04
CA LEU A 46 4.02 4.70 -8.65
C LEU A 46 5.01 5.35 -7.68
N ALA A 47 4.56 6.33 -6.89
CA ALA A 47 5.39 6.95 -5.85
C ALA A 47 5.80 5.91 -4.79
N ASN A 48 4.87 5.05 -4.35
CA ASN A 48 5.16 3.97 -3.43
C ASN A 48 6.19 2.99 -4.02
N LEU A 49 6.05 2.59 -5.29
CA LEU A 49 7.03 1.73 -5.95
C LEU A 49 8.44 2.36 -6.01
N ALA A 50 8.52 3.66 -6.32
CA ALA A 50 9.78 4.38 -6.33
C ALA A 50 10.42 4.44 -4.93
N LEU A 51 9.63 4.71 -3.89
CA LEU A 51 10.11 4.73 -2.51
C LEU A 51 10.52 3.34 -2.01
N VAL A 52 9.75 2.30 -2.33
CA VAL A 52 10.11 0.92 -2.00
C VAL A 52 11.42 0.55 -2.67
N ALA A 53 11.60 0.88 -3.96
CA ALA A 53 12.84 0.64 -4.68
C ALA A 53 14.04 1.36 -4.05
N ALA A 54 13.86 2.60 -3.62
CA ALA A 54 14.88 3.38 -2.91
C ALA A 54 15.16 2.87 -1.49
N ALA A 55 14.16 2.28 -0.82
CA ALA A 55 14.24 1.73 0.53
C ALA A 55 14.65 0.24 0.57
N LEU A 56 15.00 -0.37 -0.57
CA LEU A 56 15.42 -1.76 -0.62
C LEU A 56 16.67 -1.97 0.24
N GLY A 57 16.52 -2.80 1.28
CA GLY A 57 17.61 -3.14 2.20
C GLY A 57 17.74 -2.23 3.42
N SER A 58 16.93 -1.18 3.56
CA SER A 58 17.03 -0.22 4.68
C SER A 58 16.00 -0.40 5.80
N GLY A 59 15.15 -1.43 5.76
CA GLY A 59 14.06 -1.62 6.73
C GLY A 59 12.93 -0.57 6.66
N MET A 60 13.09 0.45 5.82
CA MET A 60 12.14 1.57 5.69
C MET A 60 10.99 1.29 4.70
N VAL A 61 10.89 0.07 4.18
CA VAL A 61 9.84 -0.34 3.24
C VAL A 61 8.45 -0.14 3.84
N ALA A 62 8.25 -0.52 5.11
CA ALA A 62 6.99 -0.33 5.81
C ALA A 62 6.61 1.16 5.97
N LEU A 63 7.62 2.04 6.13
CA LEU A 63 7.39 3.49 6.23
C LEU A 63 6.91 4.07 4.89
N SER A 64 7.48 3.63 3.77
CA SER A 64 7.04 4.09 2.44
C SER A 64 5.56 3.76 2.18
N LEU A 65 5.15 2.55 2.54
CA LEU A 65 3.76 2.11 2.47
C LEU A 65 2.86 3.00 3.35
N ALA A 66 3.27 3.26 4.59
CA ALA A 66 2.51 4.12 5.49
C ALA A 66 2.37 5.56 4.96
N LEU A 67 3.45 6.14 4.44
CA LEU A 67 3.46 7.50 3.90
C LEU A 67 2.62 7.66 2.64
N CYS A 68 2.63 6.68 1.74
CA CYS A 68 1.88 6.76 0.50
C CYS A 68 0.39 6.43 0.67
N TRP A 69 0.07 5.33 1.37
CA TRP A 69 -1.30 4.83 1.42
C TRP A 69 -2.19 5.58 2.39
N THR A 70 -1.69 6.03 3.54
CA THR A 70 -2.48 6.75 4.54
C THR A 70 -3.19 7.99 3.97
N PRO A 71 -2.49 8.94 3.32
CA PRO A 71 -3.15 10.13 2.77
C PRO A 71 -4.10 9.77 1.62
N LEU A 72 -3.77 8.77 0.80
CA LEU A 72 -4.66 8.34 -0.29
C LEU A 72 -5.96 7.74 0.25
N LEU A 73 -5.89 6.85 1.24
CA LEU A 73 -7.07 6.23 1.84
C LEU A 73 -7.94 7.27 2.55
N ALA A 74 -7.33 8.20 3.29
CA ALA A 74 -8.05 9.33 3.89
C ALA A 74 -8.75 10.19 2.82
N TRP A 75 -8.08 10.47 1.71
CA TRP A 75 -8.63 11.21 0.59
C TRP A 75 -9.80 10.46 -0.09
N LEU A 76 -9.71 9.14 -0.25
CA LEU A 76 -10.79 8.31 -0.80
C LEU A 76 -12.04 8.33 0.09
N VAL A 77 -11.87 8.25 1.41
CA VAL A 77 -12.99 8.37 2.37
C VAL A 77 -13.64 9.74 2.27
N TRP A 78 -12.83 10.80 2.20
CA TRP A 78 -13.34 12.17 2.06
C TRP A 78 -14.11 12.37 0.74
N ARG A 79 -13.66 11.76 -0.35
CA ARG A 79 -14.32 11.82 -1.67
C ARG A 79 -15.49 10.85 -1.83
N ASN A 80 -15.70 9.93 -0.89
CA ASN A 80 -16.73 8.89 -0.94
C ASN A 80 -18.14 9.40 -1.33
N PRO A 81 -18.64 10.55 -0.83
CA PRO A 81 -19.98 11.05 -1.19
C PRO A 81 -20.16 11.33 -2.70
N GLN A 82 -19.06 11.48 -3.45
CA GLN A 82 -19.07 11.79 -4.87
C GLN A 82 -19.07 10.52 -5.76
N PHE A 83 -18.85 9.34 -5.18
CA PHE A 83 -18.75 8.10 -5.93
C PHE A 83 -20.08 7.33 -5.91
N ARG A 84 -20.56 6.95 -7.11
CA ARG A 84 -21.68 6.02 -7.24
C ARG A 84 -21.17 4.59 -7.00
N LEU A 85 -21.55 3.99 -5.86
CA LEU A 85 -21.09 2.66 -5.46
C LEU A 85 -21.52 1.55 -6.44
N ALA A 86 -22.62 1.73 -7.17
CA ALA A 86 -23.07 0.79 -8.20
C ALA A 86 -22.31 0.91 -9.54
N SER A 87 -21.42 1.89 -9.68
CA SER A 87 -20.63 2.06 -10.91
C SER A 87 -19.36 1.18 -10.88
N PRO A 88 -18.86 0.73 -12.05
CA PRO A 88 -17.61 -0.03 -12.12
C PRO A 88 -16.42 0.68 -11.47
N LEU A 89 -16.34 2.01 -11.62
CA LEU A 89 -15.32 2.83 -10.96
C LEU A 89 -15.49 2.81 -9.44
N GLY A 90 -16.72 2.94 -8.94
CA GLY A 90 -17.01 2.91 -7.50
C GLY A 90 -16.64 1.57 -6.87
N LEU A 91 -17.03 0.46 -7.49
CA LEU A 91 -16.66 -0.89 -7.06
C LEU A 91 -15.14 -1.10 -7.06
N TRP A 92 -14.46 -0.64 -8.11
CA TRP A 92 -13.01 -0.70 -8.18
C TRP A 92 -12.34 0.16 -7.09
N LEU A 93 -12.83 1.36 -6.80
CA LEU A 93 -12.32 2.20 -5.72
C LEU A 93 -12.51 1.57 -4.34
N VAL A 94 -13.62 0.86 -4.12
CA VAL A 94 -13.84 0.07 -2.89
C VAL A 94 -12.83 -1.08 -2.80
N ALA A 95 -12.59 -1.80 -3.89
CA ALA A 95 -11.59 -2.87 -3.93
C ALA A 95 -10.17 -2.34 -3.67
N VAL A 96 -9.80 -1.21 -4.27
CA VAL A 96 -8.53 -0.50 -4.02
C VAL A 96 -8.44 -0.10 -2.55
N PHE A 97 -9.48 0.51 -2.00
CA PHE A 97 -9.49 0.94 -0.60
C PHE A 97 -9.30 -0.24 0.35
N ALA A 98 -10.12 -1.27 0.23
CA ALA A 98 -10.06 -2.45 1.10
C ALA A 98 -8.72 -3.18 1.00
N SER A 99 -8.21 -3.36 -0.22
CA SER A 99 -6.94 -4.06 -0.44
C SER A 99 -5.76 -3.28 0.14
N ASN A 100 -5.68 -1.97 -0.14
CA ASN A 100 -4.58 -1.16 0.37
C ASN A 100 -4.71 -0.87 1.87
N LEU A 101 -5.92 -0.90 2.45
CA LEU A 101 -6.11 -0.83 3.90
C LEU A 101 -5.48 -2.03 4.60
N VAL A 102 -5.70 -3.25 4.10
CA VAL A 102 -5.07 -4.47 4.65
C VAL A 102 -3.55 -4.37 4.55
N GLY A 103 -3.02 -3.93 3.40
CA GLY A 103 -1.58 -3.70 3.24
C GLY A 103 -1.02 -2.64 4.19
N LEU A 104 -1.77 -1.55 4.41
CA LEU A 104 -1.40 -0.49 5.34
C LEU A 104 -1.40 -0.97 6.80
N THR A 105 -2.38 -1.76 7.20
CA THR A 105 -2.42 -2.35 8.55
C THR A 105 -1.21 -3.25 8.79
N ALA A 106 -0.83 -4.08 7.82
CA ALA A 106 0.38 -4.89 7.90
C ALA A 106 1.65 -4.02 8.03
N ALA A 107 1.75 -2.93 7.25
CA ALA A 107 2.87 -2.00 7.36
C ALA A 107 2.95 -1.33 8.74
N TYR A 108 1.82 -0.90 9.31
CA TYR A 108 1.79 -0.36 10.67
C TYR A 108 2.17 -1.40 11.73
N ALA A 109 1.73 -2.65 11.59
CA ALA A 109 2.12 -3.73 12.49
C ALA A 109 3.64 -3.93 12.49
N VAL A 110 4.28 -3.91 11.31
CA VAL A 110 5.75 -3.98 11.19
C VAL A 110 6.44 -2.77 11.83
N LEU A 111 5.94 -1.56 11.59
CA LEU A 111 6.51 -0.34 12.19
C LEU A 111 6.41 -0.36 13.72
N LEU A 112 5.27 -0.79 14.27
CA LEU A 112 5.05 -0.89 15.72
C LEU A 112 5.93 -1.98 16.36
N ALA A 113 6.03 -3.15 15.72
CA ALA A 113 6.90 -4.23 16.18
C ALA A 113 8.39 -3.83 16.13
N GLY A 114 8.82 -3.15 15.07
CA GLY A 114 10.18 -2.62 14.95
C GLY A 114 10.49 -1.53 15.99
N HIS A 115 9.51 -0.70 16.33
CA HIS A 115 9.65 0.31 17.39
C HIS A 115 9.74 -0.33 18.79
N GLY A 116 8.95 -1.37 19.06
CA GLY A 116 9.02 -2.14 20.31
C GLY A 116 10.40 -2.77 20.57
N ASN A 117 11.01 -3.36 19.53
CA ASN A 117 12.36 -3.91 19.62
C ASN A 117 13.45 -2.82 19.77
N GLY A 118 13.27 -1.65 19.13
CA GLY A 118 14.19 -0.53 19.27
C GLY A 118 14.17 0.10 20.67
N VAL A 119 13.00 0.18 21.31
CA VAL A 119 12.85 0.66 22.69
C VAL A 119 13.43 -0.34 23.69
N ALA A 120 13.22 -1.65 23.51
CA ALA A 120 13.82 -2.68 24.36
C ALA A 120 15.36 -2.66 24.30
N MET A 121 15.92 -2.51 23.10
CA MET A 121 17.38 -2.44 22.89
C MET A 121 18.00 -1.16 23.47
N LEU A 122 17.27 -0.03 23.45
CA LEU A 122 17.69 1.22 24.11
C LEU A 122 17.50 1.19 25.63
N ALA A 123 16.57 0.37 26.12
CA ALA A 123 16.32 0.16 27.55
C ALA A 123 17.27 -0.88 28.20
N GLY A 124 18.11 -1.56 27.40
CA GLY A 124 19.10 -2.52 27.91
C GLY A 124 18.50 -3.77 28.54
N LEU A 125 17.32 -4.20 28.06
CA LEU A 125 16.71 -5.50 28.36
C LEU A 125 17.03 -6.49 27.24
#